data_AF-A0A1G3AFI5-F1
#
_entry.id   AF-A0A1G3AFI5-F1
#
_cell.length_a   1.000
_cell.length_b   1.000
_cell.length_c   1.000
_cell.angle_alpha   90.00
_cell.angle_beta   90.00
_cell.angle_gamma   90.00
#
_symmetry.space_group_name_H-M   'P 1'
#
loop_
_entity.id
_entity.type
_entity.pdbx_description
1 polymer ?
#
loop_
_entity_poly.entity_id
_entity_poly.type
_entity_poly.pdbx_seq_one_letter_code
_entity_poly.pdbx_strand_id
1 'polypeptide(L)'
;MSRREFLAKGAAAVAGLSALAAAMSPLRHLDSDDLPSVEELLRKHYKEMTPEDKQRVLARIREQVERRYHVTPELGDPPPLEGVEFVYGLNLSRCIGCRRCVHACVQENNQSRSPEIQYIRVLEMQKGSIDVETSDHHYDPTLVPNPDKYYMPVQCHQCSHPPCVKVCPVEATWQEPDGIVVIDYDWCIGCRYCEAACPYWARRFNFAEPHLPADELNPNMAYLSNRPRSKGVMEKCTFCLHRTRAGRMPACLEVCPTGSRKFGNVLDPDSEVHYILQHKRVYVLKQDVGTVSRFFYYFDERGSRYHEPTAPALAGDDA
;
A
#
# COMPACT_ATOMS: atom_id res chain seq x y z
N MET A 1 -44.49 -50.98 24.18
CA MET A 1 -43.42 -50.01 24.50
C MET A 1 -43.49 -49.70 25.98
N SER A 2 -42.42 -49.98 26.72
CA SER A 2 -42.38 -49.65 28.16
C SER A 2 -42.19 -48.15 28.36
N ARG A 3 -42.67 -47.57 29.47
CA ARG A 3 -42.42 -46.15 29.81
C ARG A 3 -40.94 -45.78 29.79
N ARG A 4 -40.06 -46.74 30.13
CA ARG A 4 -38.59 -46.58 30.06
C ARG A 4 -38.07 -46.42 28.64
N GLU A 5 -38.57 -47.20 27.68
CA GLU A 5 -38.15 -47.09 26.28
C GLU A 5 -38.62 -45.77 25.63
N PHE A 6 -39.83 -45.32 25.98
CA PHE A 6 -40.36 -44.04 25.51
C PHE A 6 -39.52 -42.86 26.03
N LEU A 7 -39.17 -42.88 27.33
CA LEU A 7 -38.32 -41.85 27.94
C LEU A 7 -36.88 -41.89 27.40
N ALA A 8 -36.30 -43.08 27.19
CA ALA A 8 -34.96 -43.22 26.64
C ALA A 8 -34.86 -42.73 25.19
N LYS A 9 -35.85 -43.07 24.34
CA LYS A 9 -35.91 -42.56 22.97
C LYS A 9 -36.20 -41.06 22.91
N GLY A 10 -37.07 -40.56 23.79
CA GLY A 10 -37.35 -39.12 23.91
C GLY A 10 -36.12 -38.33 24.35
N ALA A 11 -35.38 -38.81 25.36
CA ALA A 11 -34.15 -38.18 25.83
C ALA A 11 -33.06 -38.19 24.75
N ALA A 12 -32.89 -39.30 24.02
CA ALA A 12 -31.94 -39.39 22.91
C ALA A 12 -32.29 -38.44 21.75
N ALA A 13 -33.57 -38.32 21.39
CA ALA A 13 -34.03 -37.40 20.36
C ALA A 13 -33.82 -35.92 20.75
N VAL A 14 -34.13 -35.57 22.00
CA VAL A 14 -33.93 -34.21 22.52
C VAL A 14 -32.43 -33.88 22.61
N ALA A 15 -31.60 -34.81 23.07
CA ALA A 15 -30.15 -34.64 23.11
C ALA A 15 -29.56 -34.48 21.69
N GLY A 16 -30.03 -35.26 20.71
CA GLY A 16 -29.61 -35.15 19.31
C GLY A 16 -29.98 -33.82 18.67
N LEU A 17 -31.21 -33.34 18.89
CA LEU A 17 -31.66 -32.02 18.42
C LEU A 17 -30.89 -30.87 19.07
N SER A 18 -30.58 -30.99 20.36
CA SER A 18 -29.79 -30.00 21.10
C SER A 18 -28.34 -29.94 20.62
N ALA A 19 -27.73 -31.10 20.35
CA ALA A 19 -26.38 -31.20 19.82
C ALA A 19 -26.28 -30.63 18.39
N LEU A 20 -27.28 -30.91 17.54
CA LEU A 20 -27.35 -30.35 16.20
C LEU A 20 -27.55 -28.83 16.22
N ALA A 21 -28.43 -28.32 17.10
CA ALA A 21 -28.63 -26.89 17.27
C ALA A 21 -27.38 -26.17 17.78
N ALA A 22 -26.61 -26.79 18.68
CA ALA A 22 -25.33 -26.27 19.15
C ALA A 22 -24.27 -26.29 18.03
N ALA A 23 -24.19 -27.39 17.26
CA ALA A 23 -23.26 -27.52 16.13
C ALA A 23 -23.56 -26.54 14.99
N MET A 24 -24.83 -26.18 14.79
CA MET A 24 -25.28 -25.19 13.80
C MET A 24 -25.35 -23.76 14.36
N SER A 25 -25.11 -23.56 15.67
CA SER A 25 -25.10 -22.22 16.27
C SER A 25 -24.10 -21.25 15.61
N PRO A 26 -22.90 -21.68 15.16
CA PRO A 26 -22.00 -20.80 14.40
C PRO A 26 -22.60 -20.32 13.07
N LEU A 27 -23.48 -21.13 12.45
CA LEU A 27 -24.16 -20.78 11.20
C LEU A 27 -25.31 -19.78 11.40
N ARG A 28 -25.78 -19.57 12.64
CA ARG A 28 -26.82 -18.57 12.96
C ARG A 28 -26.32 -17.13 12.87
N HIS A 29 -25.01 -16.94 12.79
CA HIS A 29 -24.35 -15.66 12.63
C HIS A 29 -23.88 -15.42 11.18
N LEU A 30 -24.16 -16.34 10.26
CA LEU A 30 -23.89 -16.15 8.84
C LEU A 30 -25.13 -15.53 8.20
N ASP A 31 -25.04 -14.27 7.80
CA ASP A 31 -26.06 -13.68 6.95
C ASP A 31 -25.95 -14.23 5.52
N SER A 32 -27.02 -14.13 4.73
CA SER A 32 -26.98 -14.56 3.32
C SER A 32 -25.92 -13.81 2.50
N ASP A 33 -25.52 -12.62 2.96
CA ASP A 33 -24.46 -11.79 2.37
C ASP A 33 -23.05 -12.27 2.73
N ASP A 34 -22.89 -13.14 3.74
CA ASP A 34 -21.60 -13.70 4.16
C ASP A 34 -21.22 -15.00 3.42
N LEU A 35 -22.15 -15.60 2.68
CA LEU A 35 -21.88 -16.79 1.89
C LEU A 35 -21.29 -16.39 0.54
N PRO A 36 -20.09 -16.91 0.16
CA PRO A 36 -19.52 -16.61 -1.14
C PRO A 36 -20.44 -17.11 -2.23
N SER A 37 -20.70 -16.24 -3.22
CA SER A 37 -21.45 -16.61 -4.42
C SER A 37 -20.76 -17.75 -5.17
N VAL A 38 -21.51 -18.51 -5.97
CA VAL A 38 -20.93 -19.57 -6.83
C VAL A 38 -19.83 -19.00 -7.74
N GLU A 39 -19.98 -17.75 -8.16
CA GLU A 39 -18.98 -17.03 -8.94
C GLU A 39 -17.72 -16.68 -8.14
N GLU A 40 -17.83 -16.33 -6.85
CA GLU A 40 -16.68 -16.13 -5.97
C GLU A 40 -15.96 -17.45 -5.66
N LEU A 41 -16.71 -18.55 -5.50
CA LEU A 41 -16.16 -19.88 -5.27
C LEU A 41 -15.39 -20.40 -6.50
N LEU A 42 -15.87 -20.08 -7.70
CA LEU A 42 -15.26 -20.45 -8.99
C LEU A 42 -14.39 -19.34 -9.58
N ARG A 43 -14.02 -18.34 -8.78
CA ARG A 43 -13.16 -17.24 -9.23
C ARG A 43 -11.85 -17.83 -9.76
N LYS A 44 -11.38 -17.31 -10.89
CA LYS A 44 -10.06 -17.64 -11.46
C LYS A 44 -9.00 -16.72 -10.89
N HIS A 45 -7.77 -17.21 -10.82
CA HIS A 45 -6.61 -16.36 -10.55
C HIS A 45 -6.41 -15.36 -11.69
N TYR A 46 -6.03 -14.10 -11.40
CA TYR A 46 -5.90 -13.04 -12.42
C TYR A 46 -5.07 -13.44 -13.64
N LYS A 47 -3.96 -14.18 -13.45
CA LYS A 47 -3.08 -14.61 -14.55
C LYS A 47 -3.71 -15.65 -15.48
N GLU A 48 -4.79 -16.29 -15.05
CA GLU A 48 -5.51 -17.32 -15.82
C GLU A 48 -6.81 -16.77 -16.44
N MET A 49 -7.17 -15.53 -16.16
CA MET A 49 -8.37 -14.89 -16.69
C MET A 49 -8.20 -14.58 -18.18
N THR A 50 -9.18 -14.98 -18.98
CA THR A 50 -9.28 -14.52 -20.38
C THR A 50 -9.68 -13.04 -20.43
N PRO A 51 -9.53 -12.35 -21.57
CA PRO A 51 -10.04 -10.99 -21.73
C PRO A 51 -11.53 -10.87 -21.36
N GLU A 52 -12.34 -11.86 -21.70
CA GLU A 52 -13.76 -11.90 -21.35
C GLU A 52 -13.97 -12.07 -19.84
N ASP A 53 -13.19 -12.95 -19.19
CA ASP A 53 -13.22 -13.11 -17.74
C ASP A 53 -12.90 -11.79 -17.03
N LYS A 54 -11.86 -11.08 -17.49
CA LYS A 54 -11.49 -9.76 -16.97
C LYS A 54 -12.62 -8.76 -17.17
N GLN A 55 -13.25 -8.70 -18.33
CA GLN A 55 -14.37 -7.78 -18.56
C GLN A 55 -15.55 -8.04 -17.63
N ARG A 56 -15.90 -9.32 -17.38
CA ARG A 56 -16.96 -9.67 -16.42
C ARG A 56 -16.60 -9.22 -15.00
N VAL A 57 -15.37 -9.48 -14.57
CA VAL A 57 -14.87 -9.05 -13.25
C VAL A 57 -14.87 -7.54 -13.09
N LEU A 58 -14.43 -6.80 -14.11
CA LEU A 58 -14.46 -5.33 -14.12
C LEU A 58 -15.90 -4.82 -14.04
N ALA A 59 -16.83 -5.40 -14.82
CA ALA A 59 -18.24 -5.02 -14.78
C ALA A 59 -18.85 -5.24 -13.37
N ARG A 60 -18.58 -6.39 -12.75
CA ARG A 60 -19.02 -6.68 -11.37
C ARG A 60 -18.48 -5.65 -10.37
N ILE A 61 -17.19 -5.29 -10.46
CA ILE A 61 -16.60 -4.30 -9.55
C ILE A 61 -17.25 -2.92 -9.76
N ARG A 62 -17.53 -2.52 -11.01
CA ARG A 62 -18.24 -1.27 -11.29
C ARG A 62 -19.62 -1.26 -10.61
N GLU A 63 -20.40 -2.31 -10.78
CA GLU A 63 -21.72 -2.45 -10.15
C GLU A 63 -21.64 -2.40 -8.62
N GLN A 64 -20.66 -3.10 -8.02
CA GLN A 64 -20.46 -3.07 -6.56
C GLN A 64 -20.13 -1.67 -6.04
N VAL A 65 -19.29 -0.93 -6.76
CA VAL A 65 -18.91 0.45 -6.41
C VAL A 65 -20.11 1.40 -6.59
N GLU A 66 -20.83 1.30 -7.71
CA GLU A 66 -22.04 2.11 -7.96
C GLU A 66 -23.11 1.88 -6.90
N ARG A 67 -23.33 0.62 -6.52
CA ARG A 67 -24.31 0.27 -5.48
C ARG A 67 -23.90 0.79 -4.10
N ARG A 68 -22.61 0.72 -3.75
CA ARG A 68 -22.11 1.08 -2.41
C ARG A 68 -21.90 2.59 -2.24
N TYR A 69 -21.42 3.27 -3.28
CA TYR A 69 -20.98 4.66 -3.20
C TYR A 69 -21.85 5.61 -4.03
N HIS A 70 -22.77 5.11 -4.85
CA HIS A 70 -23.60 5.93 -5.74
C HIS A 70 -22.79 6.81 -6.71
N VAL A 71 -21.60 6.32 -7.08
CA VAL A 71 -20.68 6.97 -8.03
C VAL A 71 -20.37 5.96 -9.13
N THR A 72 -20.47 6.37 -10.39
CA THR A 72 -20.04 5.57 -11.55
C THR A 72 -18.53 5.63 -11.72
N PRO A 73 -17.79 4.52 -11.53
CA PRO A 73 -16.34 4.52 -11.62
C PRO A 73 -15.84 4.26 -13.06
N GLU A 74 -14.75 4.91 -13.41
CA GLU A 74 -13.93 4.54 -14.57
C GLU A 74 -12.94 3.46 -14.15
N LEU A 75 -13.29 2.20 -14.35
CA LEU A 75 -12.44 1.06 -13.97
C LEU A 75 -11.68 0.49 -15.19
N GLY A 76 -10.37 0.34 -15.07
CA GLY A 76 -9.50 -0.27 -16.09
C GLY A 76 -8.57 -1.38 -15.55
N ASP A 77 -7.78 -1.95 -16.46
CA ASP A 77 -6.70 -2.91 -16.17
C ASP A 77 -5.47 -2.55 -17.02
N PRO A 78 -4.77 -1.43 -16.71
CA PRO A 78 -3.65 -0.97 -17.52
C PRO A 78 -2.50 -1.99 -17.42
N PRO A 79 -2.01 -2.51 -18.56
CA PRO A 79 -0.97 -3.54 -18.58
C PRO A 79 0.38 -2.98 -18.11
N PRO A 80 1.30 -3.84 -17.66
CA PRO A 80 2.68 -3.43 -17.40
C PRO A 80 3.32 -2.87 -18.67
N LEU A 81 4.20 -1.89 -18.50
CA LEU A 81 4.92 -1.29 -19.63
C LEU A 81 6.18 -2.11 -19.94
N GLU A 82 6.38 -2.43 -21.22
CA GLU A 82 7.59 -3.12 -21.68
C GLU A 82 8.81 -2.21 -21.65
N GLY A 83 9.98 -2.77 -21.31
CA GLY A 83 11.24 -2.00 -21.24
C GLY A 83 11.27 -0.92 -20.16
N VAL A 84 10.31 -0.93 -19.24
CA VAL A 84 10.22 0.01 -18.14
C VAL A 84 10.51 -0.70 -16.84
N GLU A 85 11.17 0.00 -15.94
CA GLU A 85 11.50 -0.51 -14.62
C GLU A 85 11.39 0.65 -13.63
N PHE A 86 10.23 0.75 -12.98
CA PHE A 86 9.92 1.89 -12.12
C PHE A 86 10.71 1.88 -10.81
N VAL A 87 11.30 3.03 -10.46
CA VAL A 87 11.99 3.23 -9.19
C VAL A 87 11.62 4.57 -8.57
N TYR A 88 11.89 4.71 -7.28
CA TYR A 88 11.71 5.94 -6.53
C TYR A 88 13.06 6.42 -5.99
N GLY A 89 13.36 7.71 -6.11
CA GLY A 89 14.45 8.41 -5.43
C GLY A 89 13.89 9.47 -4.49
N LEU A 90 14.21 9.38 -3.20
CA LEU A 90 13.69 10.30 -2.19
C LEU A 90 14.82 11.14 -1.57
N ASN A 91 14.77 12.44 -1.82
CA ASN A 91 15.70 13.42 -1.30
C ASN A 91 15.37 13.76 0.15
N LEU A 92 16.17 13.25 1.08
CA LEU A 92 15.98 13.50 2.51
C LEU A 92 16.38 14.91 2.93
N SER A 93 17.30 15.56 2.20
CA SER A 93 17.70 16.95 2.46
C SER A 93 16.58 17.96 2.19
N ARG A 94 15.59 17.60 1.37
CA ARG A 94 14.47 18.47 0.97
C ARG A 94 13.15 18.10 1.64
N CYS A 95 13.07 16.98 2.37
CA CYS A 95 11.83 16.58 3.02
C CYS A 95 11.59 17.42 4.28
N ILE A 96 10.48 18.14 4.32
CA ILE A 96 10.11 19.04 5.43
C ILE A 96 9.10 18.42 6.41
N GLY A 97 8.79 17.13 6.29
CA GLY A 97 7.86 16.48 7.21
C GLY A 97 6.38 16.87 7.07
N CYS A 98 5.99 17.65 6.05
CA CYS A 98 4.61 18.17 5.92
C CYS A 98 3.49 17.13 5.69
N ARG A 99 3.83 15.84 5.54
CA ARG A 99 2.90 14.71 5.31
C ARG A 99 1.89 14.83 4.17
N ARG A 100 1.93 15.88 3.32
CA ARG A 100 1.04 16.01 2.14
C ARG A 100 1.03 14.77 1.24
N CYS A 101 2.20 14.14 1.08
CA CYS A 101 2.34 12.89 0.33
C CYS A 101 1.51 11.72 0.90
N VAL A 102 1.31 11.67 2.22
CA VAL A 102 0.47 10.67 2.90
C VAL A 102 -0.99 10.90 2.54
N HIS A 103 -1.49 12.13 2.75
CA HIS A 103 -2.89 12.48 2.47
C HIS A 103 -3.26 12.32 0.99
N ALA A 104 -2.39 12.74 0.07
CA ALA A 104 -2.63 12.52 -1.36
C ALA A 104 -2.65 11.02 -1.72
N CYS A 105 -1.80 10.20 -1.09
CA CYS A 105 -1.82 8.76 -1.30
C CYS A 105 -3.14 8.13 -0.81
N VAL A 106 -3.64 8.59 0.35
CA VAL A 106 -4.90 8.15 0.96
C VAL A 106 -6.11 8.49 0.09
N GLN A 107 -6.15 9.72 -0.44
CA GLN A 107 -7.18 10.18 -1.38
C GLN A 107 -7.10 9.43 -2.71
N GLU A 108 -5.94 9.43 -3.37
CA GLU A 108 -5.78 8.84 -4.70
C GLU A 108 -6.08 7.33 -4.71
N ASN A 109 -5.61 6.63 -3.67
CA ASN A 109 -5.67 5.17 -3.63
C ASN A 109 -6.89 4.65 -2.85
N ASN A 110 -7.93 5.46 -2.63
CA ASN A 110 -9.17 5.04 -1.96
C ASN A 110 -8.90 4.27 -0.64
N GLN A 111 -7.94 4.72 0.16
CA GLN A 111 -7.61 4.09 1.45
C GLN A 111 -8.70 4.33 2.48
N SER A 112 -8.91 3.35 3.37
CA SER A 112 -9.88 3.49 4.45
C SER A 112 -9.59 4.73 5.30
N ARG A 113 -10.64 5.49 5.64
CA ARG A 113 -10.60 6.60 6.59
C ARG A 113 -10.83 6.13 8.03
N SER A 114 -11.60 5.06 8.22
CA SER A 114 -11.90 4.49 9.54
C SER A 114 -12.05 2.95 9.44
N PRO A 115 -11.14 2.16 10.04
CA PRO A 115 -9.85 2.58 10.59
C PRO A 115 -8.98 3.21 9.51
N GLU A 116 -8.16 4.19 9.87
CA GLU A 116 -7.30 4.89 8.93
C GLU A 116 -6.20 3.94 8.41
N ILE A 117 -6.05 3.87 7.09
CA ILE A 117 -4.95 3.17 6.45
C ILE A 117 -4.05 4.19 5.75
N GLN A 118 -2.74 4.10 6.03
CA GLN A 118 -1.71 4.90 5.38
C GLN A 118 -0.59 4.02 4.83
N TYR A 119 -0.32 4.14 3.53
CA TYR A 119 0.80 3.45 2.87
C TYR A 119 2.16 4.08 3.12
N ILE A 120 2.18 5.36 3.51
CA ILE A 120 3.38 6.15 3.69
C ILE A 120 3.44 6.53 5.16
N ARG A 121 4.55 6.19 5.81
CA ARG A 121 4.88 6.67 7.15
C ARG A 121 6.01 7.66 7.02
N VAL A 122 5.84 8.88 7.50
CA VAL A 122 6.95 9.84 7.55
C VAL A 122 7.57 9.73 8.93
N LEU A 123 8.83 9.32 8.99
CA LEU A 123 9.59 9.20 10.22
C LEU A 123 10.30 10.54 10.49
N GLU A 124 10.08 11.12 11.66
CA GLU A 124 10.90 12.21 12.20
C GLU A 124 12.16 11.61 12.83
N MET A 125 13.30 12.08 12.35
CA MET A 125 14.63 11.57 12.69
C MET A 125 15.47 12.68 13.31
N GLN A 126 16.29 12.34 14.30
CA GLN A 126 17.27 13.28 14.85
C GLN A 126 18.41 13.51 13.86
N LYS A 127 18.75 14.77 13.56
CA LYS A 127 19.92 15.08 12.74
C LYS A 127 21.20 14.50 13.36
N GLY A 128 22.04 13.91 12.51
CA GLY A 128 23.27 13.23 12.95
C GLY A 128 23.09 11.74 13.27
N SER A 129 21.85 11.23 13.33
CA SER A 129 21.55 9.81 13.48
C SER A 129 20.74 9.28 12.29
N ILE A 130 20.86 7.98 12.00
CA ILE A 130 19.99 7.24 11.09
C ILE A 130 19.23 6.11 11.80
N ASP A 131 19.17 6.20 13.13
CA ASP A 131 18.47 5.25 13.96
C ASP A 131 16.95 5.36 13.76
N VAL A 132 16.39 4.35 13.11
CA VAL A 132 14.95 4.25 12.81
C VAL A 132 14.18 3.76 14.03
N GLU A 133 14.82 3.11 15.01
CA GLU A 133 14.14 2.55 16.19
C GLU A 133 13.65 3.65 17.13
N THR A 134 14.42 4.74 17.24
CA THR A 134 14.06 5.92 18.02
C THR A 134 13.26 6.97 17.24
N SER A 135 12.89 6.66 15.99
CA SER A 135 12.12 7.57 15.14
C SER A 135 10.64 7.63 15.53
N ASP A 136 10.02 8.79 15.34
CA ASP A 136 8.59 8.99 15.58
C ASP A 136 7.85 9.25 14.27
N HIS A 137 6.67 8.66 14.10
CA HIS A 137 5.80 8.91 12.95
C HIS A 137 4.46 9.57 13.35
N HIS A 138 4.31 9.93 14.63
CA HIS A 138 3.18 10.60 15.24
C HIS A 138 3.56 11.97 15.81
N TYR A 139 4.36 12.74 15.08
CA TYR A 139 4.71 14.11 15.44
C TYR A 139 3.61 15.13 15.08
N ASP A 140 3.62 16.26 15.79
CA ASP A 140 2.68 17.36 15.58
C ASP A 140 2.96 18.08 14.24
N PRO A 141 1.98 18.13 13.31
CA PRO A 141 2.14 18.79 12.02
C PRO A 141 2.32 20.32 12.11
N THR A 142 2.02 20.95 13.25
CA THR A 142 2.28 22.38 13.47
C THR A 142 3.73 22.68 13.79
N LEU A 143 4.51 21.66 14.19
CA LEU A 143 5.91 21.79 14.59
C LEU A 143 6.90 21.50 13.44
N VAL A 144 6.40 21.26 12.22
CA VAL A 144 7.25 20.95 11.04
C VAL A 144 7.38 22.15 10.10
N PRO A 145 8.57 22.41 9.52
CA PRO A 145 9.81 21.68 9.72
C PRO A 145 10.51 22.04 11.04
N ASN A 146 10.90 21.02 11.81
CA ASN A 146 11.72 21.23 13.00
C ASN A 146 13.20 21.39 12.60
N PRO A 147 13.90 22.45 13.07
CA PRO A 147 15.30 22.71 12.71
C PRO A 147 16.29 21.66 13.22
N ASP A 148 15.96 20.85 14.23
CA ASP A 148 16.87 19.82 14.76
C ASP A 148 16.61 18.42 14.18
N LYS A 149 15.59 18.31 13.32
CA LYS A 149 15.12 17.05 12.77
C LYS A 149 15.28 16.98 11.25
N TYR A 150 15.23 15.78 10.72
CA TYR A 150 14.98 15.54 9.29
C TYR A 150 13.92 14.45 9.15
N TYR A 151 13.30 14.38 7.99
CA TYR A 151 12.12 13.53 7.79
C TYR A 151 12.38 12.47 6.72
N MET A 152 12.08 11.22 7.05
CA MET A 152 12.29 10.06 6.18
C MET A 152 10.95 9.34 5.91
N PRO A 153 10.29 9.61 4.78
CA PRO A 153 9.13 8.86 4.34
C PRO A 153 9.47 7.41 3.95
N VAL A 154 8.88 6.44 4.63
CA VAL A 154 8.98 5.00 4.35
C VAL A 154 7.65 4.48 3.81
N GLN A 155 7.71 3.69 2.73
CA GLN A 155 6.55 3.09 2.06
C GLN A 155 6.95 1.75 1.43
N CYS A 156 6.11 1.14 0.58
CA CYS A 156 6.52 -0.05 -0.15
C CYS A 156 7.65 0.26 -1.13
N HIS A 157 8.72 -0.52 -1.05
CA HIS A 157 9.92 -0.33 -1.87
C HIS A 157 9.88 -1.04 -3.23
N GLN A 158 8.80 -1.75 -3.56
CA GLN A 158 8.68 -2.60 -4.76
C GLN A 158 9.93 -3.45 -5.04
N CYS A 159 10.42 -4.15 -4.03
CA CYS A 159 11.67 -4.92 -4.08
C CYS A 159 11.77 -5.82 -5.32
N SER A 160 12.96 -5.92 -5.92
CA SER A 160 13.24 -6.87 -7.00
C SER A 160 13.36 -8.31 -6.52
N HIS A 161 13.76 -8.52 -5.26
CA HIS A 161 13.65 -9.80 -4.58
C HIS A 161 12.62 -9.69 -3.44
N PRO A 162 11.32 -9.65 -3.75
CA PRO A 162 10.29 -9.37 -2.76
C PRO A 162 10.03 -10.60 -1.87
N PRO A 163 10.41 -10.59 -0.57
CA PRO A 163 10.09 -11.70 0.33
C PRO A 163 8.58 -11.88 0.50
N CYS A 164 7.84 -10.77 0.49
CA CYS A 164 6.38 -10.73 0.56
C CYS A 164 5.66 -11.47 -0.59
N VAL A 165 6.30 -11.65 -1.75
CA VAL A 165 5.77 -12.48 -2.85
C VAL A 165 6.04 -13.95 -2.56
N LYS A 166 7.27 -14.30 -2.20
CA LYS A 166 7.69 -15.69 -1.94
C LYS A 166 6.88 -16.38 -0.85
N VAL A 167 6.40 -15.63 0.14
CA VAL A 167 5.64 -16.20 1.28
C VAL A 167 4.13 -16.29 1.05
N CYS A 168 3.60 -15.83 -0.09
CA CYS A 168 2.17 -15.88 -0.35
C CYS A 168 1.76 -17.31 -0.77
N PRO A 169 1.01 -18.06 0.07
CA PRO A 169 0.72 -19.47 -0.22
C PRO A 169 -0.24 -19.68 -1.38
N VAL A 170 -1.00 -18.64 -1.75
CA VAL A 170 -2.00 -18.67 -2.84
C VAL A 170 -1.57 -17.82 -4.05
N GLU A 171 -0.35 -17.28 -4.03
CA GLU A 171 0.18 -16.44 -5.12
C GLU A 171 -0.65 -15.18 -5.46
N ALA A 172 -1.46 -14.67 -4.52
CA ALA A 172 -2.24 -13.42 -4.68
C ALA A 172 -1.39 -12.16 -4.88
N THR A 173 -0.07 -12.25 -4.83
CA THR A 173 0.84 -11.13 -5.04
C THR A 173 2.04 -11.62 -5.85
N TRP A 174 2.42 -10.85 -6.87
CA TRP A 174 3.55 -11.15 -7.75
C TRP A 174 4.21 -9.85 -8.20
N GLN A 175 5.37 -9.96 -8.85
CA GLN A 175 6.03 -8.82 -9.48
C GLN A 175 5.70 -8.79 -10.97
N GLU A 176 5.31 -7.62 -11.46
CA GLU A 176 5.07 -7.36 -12.88
C GLU A 176 6.38 -6.94 -13.59
N PRO A 177 6.47 -7.08 -14.94
CA PRO A 177 7.67 -6.72 -15.70
C PRO A 177 8.15 -5.28 -15.51
N ASP A 178 7.24 -4.35 -15.21
CA ASP A 178 7.55 -2.94 -14.94
C ASP A 178 8.16 -2.69 -13.54
N GLY A 179 8.42 -3.76 -12.79
CA GLY A 179 9.01 -3.77 -11.46
C GLY A 179 8.01 -3.58 -10.32
N ILE A 180 6.74 -3.28 -10.62
CA ILE A 180 5.71 -3.08 -9.59
C ILE A 180 5.28 -4.43 -9.03
N VAL A 181 5.35 -4.59 -7.71
CA VAL A 181 4.72 -5.73 -7.05
C VAL A 181 3.22 -5.44 -6.99
N VAL A 182 2.35 -6.37 -7.35
CA VAL A 182 0.90 -6.18 -7.33
C VAL A 182 0.26 -7.10 -6.29
N ILE A 183 -0.97 -6.78 -5.90
CA ILE A 183 -1.81 -7.66 -5.09
C ILE A 183 -3.13 -7.78 -5.83
N ASP A 184 -3.55 -9.00 -6.09
CA ASP A 184 -4.93 -9.27 -6.42
C ASP A 184 -5.75 -9.32 -5.12
N TYR A 185 -6.50 -8.25 -4.85
CA TYR A 185 -7.37 -8.17 -3.67
C TYR A 185 -8.47 -9.22 -3.70
N ASP A 186 -8.89 -9.66 -4.89
CA ASP A 186 -9.93 -10.65 -5.08
C ASP A 186 -9.43 -12.08 -4.78
N TRP A 187 -8.12 -12.31 -4.87
CA TRP A 187 -7.48 -13.60 -4.60
C TRP A 187 -6.82 -13.68 -3.22
N CYS A 188 -6.63 -12.54 -2.55
CA CYS A 188 -5.97 -12.47 -1.26
C CYS A 188 -6.81 -13.11 -0.15
N ILE A 189 -6.33 -14.23 0.41
CA ILE A 189 -6.99 -14.94 1.52
C ILE A 189 -6.72 -14.34 2.92
N GLY A 190 -6.00 -13.22 3.00
CA GLY A 190 -5.78 -12.55 4.28
C GLY A 190 -4.89 -13.28 5.30
N CYS A 191 -4.04 -14.23 4.89
CA CYS A 191 -3.17 -14.97 5.81
C CYS A 191 -2.04 -14.15 6.44
N ARG A 192 -1.79 -12.92 5.94
CA ARG A 192 -0.85 -11.92 6.49
C ARG A 192 0.63 -12.32 6.55
N TYR A 193 1.05 -13.46 6.01
CA TYR A 193 2.48 -13.80 5.91
C TYR A 193 3.28 -12.77 5.13
N CYS A 194 2.69 -12.15 4.10
CA CYS A 194 3.34 -11.07 3.36
C CYS A 194 3.55 -9.79 4.19
N GLU A 195 2.76 -9.57 5.24
CA GLU A 195 2.95 -8.49 6.23
C GLU A 195 4.18 -8.79 7.08
N ALA A 196 4.24 -9.98 7.67
CA ALA A 196 5.35 -10.43 8.52
C ALA A 196 6.70 -10.48 7.77
N ALA A 197 6.68 -10.89 6.50
CA ALA A 197 7.89 -11.01 5.69
C ALA A 197 8.41 -9.66 5.17
N CYS A 198 7.65 -8.56 5.27
CA CYS A 198 8.06 -7.27 4.73
C CYS A 198 8.99 -6.54 5.71
N PRO A 199 10.29 -6.32 5.39
CA PRO A 199 11.23 -5.68 6.33
C PRO A 199 10.95 -4.18 6.54
N TYR A 200 10.04 -3.61 5.76
CA TYR A 200 9.67 -2.19 5.80
C TYR A 200 8.30 -1.94 6.44
N TRP A 201 7.60 -2.99 6.86
CA TRP A 201 6.23 -2.92 7.36
C TRP A 201 5.31 -2.09 6.44
N ALA A 202 5.41 -2.37 5.13
CA ALA A 202 4.77 -1.58 4.07
C ALA A 202 3.47 -2.19 3.54
N ARG A 203 3.06 -3.34 4.08
CA ARG A 203 1.79 -3.98 3.77
C ARG A 203 0.80 -3.65 4.89
N ARG A 204 -0.46 -3.40 4.54
CA ARG A 204 -1.54 -3.05 5.46
C ARG A 204 -2.65 -4.07 5.34
N PHE A 205 -3.18 -4.53 6.46
CA PHE A 205 -4.29 -5.48 6.49
C PHE A 205 -5.58 -4.77 6.83
N ASN A 206 -6.65 -5.06 6.09
CA ASN A 206 -7.98 -4.54 6.36
C ASN A 206 -8.65 -5.38 7.46
N PHE A 207 -8.39 -5.06 8.73
CA PHE A 207 -8.97 -5.78 9.88
C PHE A 207 -10.47 -5.60 10.04
N ALA A 208 -10.95 -4.38 9.76
CA ALA A 208 -12.35 -4.00 9.81
C ALA A 208 -12.84 -3.68 8.40
N GLU A 209 -14.15 -3.52 8.26
CA GLU A 209 -14.74 -3.06 7.00
C GLU A 209 -14.22 -1.66 6.68
N PRO A 210 -13.56 -1.45 5.52
CA PRO A 210 -13.04 -0.14 5.16
C PRO A 210 -14.14 0.91 5.01
N HIS A 211 -14.01 2.01 5.75
CA HIS A 211 -14.90 3.16 5.59
C HIS A 211 -14.28 4.18 4.64
N LEU A 212 -14.97 4.46 3.53
CA LEU A 212 -14.59 5.47 2.55
C LEU A 212 -15.84 6.31 2.23
N PRO A 213 -15.84 7.62 2.53
CA PRO A 213 -16.95 8.49 2.16
C PRO A 213 -17.13 8.54 0.63
N ALA A 214 -18.39 8.54 0.17
CA ALA A 214 -18.72 8.52 -1.25
C ALA A 214 -18.22 9.76 -2.00
N ASP A 215 -18.25 10.92 -1.34
CA ASP A 215 -17.75 12.21 -1.83
C ASP A 215 -16.23 12.30 -1.90
N GLU A 216 -15.51 11.40 -1.23
CA GLU A 216 -14.04 11.31 -1.25
C GLU A 216 -13.52 10.16 -2.13
N LEU A 217 -14.40 9.39 -2.77
CA LEU A 217 -14.03 8.29 -3.65
C LEU A 217 -13.37 8.83 -4.92
N ASN A 218 -12.17 8.33 -5.25
CA ASN A 218 -11.58 8.50 -6.56
C ASN A 218 -12.23 7.51 -7.56
N PRO A 219 -13.00 7.99 -8.56
CA PRO A 219 -13.71 7.12 -9.50
C PRO A 219 -12.79 6.51 -10.56
N ASN A 220 -11.60 7.06 -10.81
CA ASN A 220 -10.64 6.51 -11.77
C ASN A 220 -9.83 5.41 -11.11
N MET A 221 -10.19 4.16 -11.39
CA MET A 221 -9.70 2.98 -10.70
C MET A 221 -9.02 2.00 -11.65
N ALA A 222 -8.07 1.22 -11.12
CA ALA A 222 -7.59 0.02 -11.80
C ALA A 222 -7.70 -1.24 -10.93
N TYR A 223 -7.89 -2.39 -11.60
CA TYR A 223 -8.12 -3.70 -10.97
C TYR A 223 -7.07 -4.06 -9.90
N LEU A 224 -5.78 -3.97 -10.25
CA LEU A 224 -4.65 -4.27 -9.36
C LEU A 224 -4.16 -3.04 -8.56
N SER A 225 -4.91 -1.94 -8.54
CA SER A 225 -4.46 -0.65 -7.98
C SER A 225 -5.34 -0.10 -6.86
N ASN A 226 -6.16 0.91 -7.15
CA ASN A 226 -6.76 1.81 -6.18
C ASN A 226 -8.26 1.58 -6.01
N ARG A 227 -8.82 0.47 -6.51
CA ARG A 227 -10.21 0.14 -6.19
C ARG A 227 -10.41 -0.01 -4.68
N PRO A 228 -11.60 0.30 -4.12
CA PRO A 228 -11.91 0.02 -2.72
C PRO A 228 -11.64 -1.45 -2.36
N ARG A 229 -11.07 -1.69 -1.18
CA ARG A 229 -10.76 -3.04 -0.68
C ARG A 229 -11.88 -3.52 0.24
N SER A 230 -12.04 -4.83 0.31
CA SER A 230 -12.90 -5.50 1.30
C SER A 230 -12.15 -5.74 2.61
N LYS A 231 -12.87 -6.07 3.68
CA LYS A 231 -12.29 -6.62 4.90
C LYS A 231 -11.53 -7.93 4.60
N GLY A 232 -10.44 -8.15 5.31
CA GLY A 232 -9.69 -9.41 5.24
C GLY A 232 -8.64 -9.47 4.13
N VAL A 233 -8.41 -8.40 3.37
CA VAL A 233 -7.41 -8.38 2.30
C VAL A 233 -6.20 -7.50 2.65
N MET A 234 -5.05 -7.86 2.08
CA MET A 234 -3.83 -7.07 2.19
C MET A 234 -3.78 -6.00 1.11
N GLU A 235 -3.27 -4.83 1.46
CA GLU A 235 -3.03 -3.73 0.55
C GLU A 235 -1.66 -3.08 0.78
N LYS A 236 -1.19 -2.30 -0.19
CA LYS A 236 0.10 -1.60 -0.14
C LYS A 236 0.16 -0.50 -1.19
N CYS A 237 1.19 0.33 -1.11
CA CYS A 237 1.55 1.21 -2.22
C CYS A 237 1.81 0.40 -3.50
N THR A 238 1.19 0.80 -4.60
CA THR A 238 1.32 0.21 -5.95
C THR A 238 2.03 1.15 -6.92
N PHE A 239 2.78 2.13 -6.40
CA PHE A 239 3.31 3.26 -7.18
C PHE A 239 2.23 4.00 -7.99
N CYS A 240 0.97 3.94 -7.53
CA CYS A 240 -0.18 4.48 -8.26
C CYS A 240 -0.22 3.94 -9.70
N LEU A 241 -0.16 2.62 -9.89
CA LEU A 241 -0.05 2.02 -11.24
C LEU A 241 -1.16 2.46 -12.21
N HIS A 242 -2.35 2.78 -11.71
CA HIS A 242 -3.45 3.38 -12.50
C HIS A 242 -3.08 4.71 -13.15
N ARG A 243 -2.14 5.45 -12.55
CA ARG A 243 -1.56 6.69 -13.08
C ARG A 243 -0.31 6.45 -13.90
N THR A 244 0.66 5.70 -13.34
CA THR A 244 2.00 5.60 -13.93
C THR A 244 2.01 4.84 -15.25
N ARG A 245 1.16 3.82 -15.39
CA ARG A 245 0.97 3.10 -16.66
C ARG A 245 0.20 3.94 -17.70
N ALA A 246 -0.39 5.06 -17.31
CA ALA A 246 -1.05 6.04 -18.18
C ALA A 246 -0.22 7.33 -18.38
N GLY A 247 1.07 7.31 -18.05
CA GLY A 247 1.98 8.45 -18.24
C GLY A 247 1.86 9.57 -17.20
N ARG A 248 1.08 9.37 -16.13
CA ARG A 248 0.96 10.33 -15.02
C ARG A 248 1.88 9.95 -13.87
N MET A 249 2.33 10.94 -13.09
CA MET A 249 3.20 10.69 -11.95
C MET A 249 2.39 10.21 -10.73
N PRO A 250 3.02 9.50 -9.75
CA PRO A 250 2.34 9.12 -8.52
C PRO A 250 1.83 10.35 -7.76
N ALA A 251 0.63 10.27 -7.17
CA ALA A 251 0.03 11.41 -6.45
C ALA A 251 0.91 11.92 -5.29
N CYS A 252 1.62 11.02 -4.61
CA CYS A 252 2.54 11.39 -3.55
C CYS A 252 3.74 12.21 -4.03
N LEU A 253 4.16 12.05 -5.30
CA LEU A 253 5.18 12.87 -5.94
C LEU A 253 4.62 14.24 -6.30
N GLU A 254 3.50 14.28 -7.04
CA GLU A 254 2.93 15.52 -7.58
C GLU A 254 2.60 16.54 -6.48
N VAL A 255 2.12 16.06 -5.33
CA VAL A 255 1.76 16.95 -4.20
C VAL A 255 2.96 17.46 -3.41
N CYS A 256 4.17 16.94 -3.65
CA CYS A 256 5.34 17.23 -2.81
C CYS A 256 5.86 18.66 -3.06
N PRO A 257 5.70 19.60 -2.10
CA PRO A 257 5.99 21.01 -2.35
C PRO A 257 7.48 21.31 -2.52
N THR A 258 8.35 20.44 -1.99
CA THR A 258 9.81 20.65 -2.03
C THR A 258 10.51 19.91 -3.16
N GLY A 259 9.77 19.08 -3.93
CA GLY A 259 10.35 18.19 -4.94
C GLY A 259 11.24 17.11 -4.34
N SER A 260 11.00 16.70 -3.09
CA SER A 260 11.78 15.64 -2.42
C SER A 260 11.62 14.28 -3.09
N ARG A 261 10.46 14.03 -3.70
CA ARG A 261 10.09 12.74 -4.28
C ARG A 261 10.36 12.72 -5.78
N LYS A 262 11.15 11.75 -6.26
CA LYS A 262 11.49 11.53 -7.68
C LYS A 262 11.09 10.11 -8.09
N PHE A 263 10.51 9.97 -9.26
CA PHE A 263 9.98 8.71 -9.78
C PHE A 263 10.26 8.62 -11.26
N GLY A 264 10.58 7.43 -11.77
CA GLY A 264 10.84 7.24 -13.19
C GLY A 264 11.30 5.82 -13.54
N ASN A 265 11.61 5.63 -14.81
CA ASN A 265 12.19 4.40 -15.35
C ASN A 265 13.70 4.39 -15.15
N VAL A 266 14.24 3.45 -14.38
CA VAL A 266 15.71 3.37 -14.16
C VAL A 266 16.50 2.95 -15.40
N LEU A 267 15.84 2.27 -16.36
CA LEU A 267 16.45 1.83 -17.61
C LEU A 267 16.57 2.96 -18.63
N ASP A 268 15.85 4.06 -18.43
CA ASP A 268 15.94 5.25 -19.26
C ASP A 268 17.13 6.12 -18.78
N PRO A 269 18.21 6.26 -19.58
CA PRO A 269 19.39 7.03 -19.19
C PRO A 269 19.11 8.54 -19.03
N ASP A 270 18.05 9.04 -19.67
CA ASP A 270 17.65 10.46 -19.60
C ASP A 270 16.72 10.72 -18.40
N SER A 271 16.31 9.68 -17.66
CA SER A 271 15.44 9.84 -16.52
C SER A 271 16.14 10.48 -15.31
N GLU A 272 15.40 11.30 -14.57
CA GLU A 272 15.93 11.95 -13.37
C GLU A 272 16.39 10.93 -12.31
N VAL A 273 15.72 9.78 -12.21
CA VAL A 273 16.10 8.71 -11.29
C VAL A 273 17.38 8.02 -11.71
N HIS A 274 17.62 7.81 -13.01
CA HIS A 274 18.88 7.27 -13.52
C HIS A 274 20.03 8.22 -13.17
N TYR A 275 19.86 9.52 -13.44
CA TYR A 275 20.83 10.54 -13.07
C TYR A 275 21.15 10.51 -11.56
N ILE A 276 20.13 10.46 -10.70
CA ILE A 276 20.32 10.42 -9.24
C ILE A 276 21.14 9.20 -8.82
N LEU A 277 20.82 8.01 -9.33
CA LEU A 277 21.53 6.79 -8.94
C LEU A 277 22.98 6.75 -9.41
N GLN A 278 23.31 7.43 -10.52
CA GLN A 278 24.68 7.52 -11.04
C GLN A 278 25.51 8.61 -10.34
N HIS A 279 24.90 9.74 -9.97
CA HIS A 279 25.65 10.94 -9.57
C HIS A 279 25.50 11.33 -8.09
N LYS A 280 24.53 10.76 -7.36
CA LYS A 280 24.27 11.12 -5.95
C LYS A 280 24.63 9.99 -5.00
N ARG A 281 24.92 10.38 -3.75
CA ARG A 281 25.15 9.41 -2.66
C ARG A 281 23.80 8.83 -2.25
N VAL A 282 23.61 7.56 -2.58
CA VAL A 282 22.37 6.83 -2.32
C VAL A 282 22.49 6.03 -1.02
N TYR A 283 21.44 6.07 -0.22
CA TYR A 283 21.21 5.23 0.94
C TYR A 283 20.08 4.24 0.63
N VAL A 284 20.32 2.96 0.92
CA VAL A 284 19.32 1.89 0.79
C VAL A 284 18.96 1.39 2.19
N LEU A 285 17.71 1.64 2.59
CA LEU A 285 17.22 1.18 3.90
C LEU A 285 17.19 -0.36 3.95
N LYS A 286 17.81 -0.92 5.00
CA LYS A 286 17.93 -2.36 5.26
C LYS A 286 18.53 -3.14 4.08
N GLN A 287 19.62 -2.61 3.52
CA GLN A 287 20.33 -3.22 2.39
C GLN A 287 20.84 -4.64 2.70
N ASP A 288 21.22 -4.89 3.96
CA ASP A 288 21.69 -6.16 4.50
C ASP A 288 20.71 -7.33 4.32
N VAL A 289 19.41 -7.04 4.26
CA VAL A 289 18.36 -8.07 4.06
C VAL A 289 18.31 -8.58 2.61
N GLY A 290 18.99 -7.93 1.66
CA GLY A 290 19.13 -8.43 0.29
C GLY A 290 17.86 -8.39 -0.56
N THR A 291 16.92 -7.50 -0.25
CA THR A 291 15.65 -7.35 -1.00
C THR A 291 15.82 -6.72 -2.40
N VAL A 292 16.97 -6.10 -2.67
CA VAL A 292 17.22 -5.31 -3.90
C VAL A 292 16.10 -4.27 -4.10
N SER A 293 16.10 -3.28 -3.21
CA SER A 293 15.08 -2.21 -3.15
C SER A 293 15.00 -1.44 -4.47
N ARG A 294 13.79 -1.07 -4.91
CA ARG A 294 13.53 -0.12 -6.00
C ARG A 294 13.15 1.27 -5.47
N PHE A 295 13.44 1.50 -4.20
CA PHE A 295 13.19 2.74 -3.49
C PHE A 295 14.47 3.15 -2.78
N PHE A 296 14.97 4.32 -3.17
CA PHE A 296 16.28 4.81 -2.83
C PHE A 296 16.14 6.14 -2.10
N TYR A 297 16.99 6.37 -1.11
CA TYR A 297 17.09 7.66 -0.45
C TYR A 297 18.39 8.33 -0.89
N TYR A 298 18.40 9.64 -0.99
CA TYR A 298 19.63 10.38 -1.28
C TYR A 298 19.63 11.72 -0.56
N PHE A 299 20.80 12.33 -0.52
CA PHE A 299 21.03 13.62 0.10
C PHE A 299 21.58 14.56 -0.96
N ASP A 300 21.21 15.83 -0.87
CA ASP A 300 21.97 16.87 -1.56
C ASP A 300 23.39 16.90 -0.97
N GLU A 301 24.40 17.15 -1.80
CA GLU A 301 25.80 17.26 -1.34
C GLU A 301 25.90 18.27 -0.20
N ARG A 302 26.68 17.94 0.84
CA ARG A 302 26.94 18.83 1.99
C ARG A 302 27.44 20.17 1.43
N GLY A 303 26.62 21.21 1.57
CA GLY A 303 26.85 22.55 1.01
C GLY A 303 25.68 23.12 0.22
N SER A 304 24.70 22.31 -0.19
CA SER A 304 23.60 22.80 -1.04
C SER A 304 22.57 23.67 -0.30
N ARG A 305 22.21 23.42 0.98
CA ARG A 305 21.29 24.26 1.76
C ARG A 305 21.44 24.18 3.29
N TYR A 306 22.61 24.53 3.80
CA TYR A 306 22.74 25.18 5.12
C TYR A 306 23.76 26.30 4.93
N HIS A 307 23.30 27.44 4.41
CA HIS A 307 23.99 28.69 4.66
C HIS A 307 23.77 29.03 6.14
N GLU A 308 24.56 28.43 7.03
CA GLU A 308 25.05 29.26 8.12
C GLU A 308 25.93 30.32 7.46
N PRO A 309 25.62 31.62 7.61
CA PRO A 309 26.61 32.63 7.34
C PRO A 309 27.74 32.37 8.34
N THR A 310 28.87 31.85 7.87
CA THR A 310 30.13 32.20 8.52
C THR A 310 30.17 33.72 8.46
N ALA A 311 30.20 34.35 9.63
CA ALA A 311 30.09 35.79 9.83
C ALA A 311 30.78 36.59 8.71
N PRO A 312 30.27 37.79 8.34
CA PRO A 312 30.96 38.60 7.35
C PRO A 312 32.40 38.77 7.82
N ALA A 313 33.36 38.38 6.98
CA ALA A 313 34.74 38.77 7.17
C ALA A 313 34.70 40.29 7.33
N LEU A 314 34.97 40.76 8.55
CA LEU A 314 35.24 42.16 8.79
C LEU A 314 36.39 42.49 7.85
N ALA A 315 36.07 43.21 6.77
CA ALA A 315 37.06 43.87 5.97
C ALA A 315 37.89 44.69 6.97
N GLY A 316 39.19 44.41 7.02
CA GLY A 316 40.11 45.25 7.76
C GLY A 316 39.96 46.66 7.22
N ASP A 317 39.53 47.57 8.08
CA ASP A 317 39.80 48.98 7.93
C ASP A 317 41.31 49.17 8.18
N ASP A 318 42.11 49.02 7.12
CA ASP A 318 43.46 49.56 7.08
C ASP A 318 43.35 51.05 6.69
N ALA A 319 43.37 51.89 7.71
CA ALA A 319 43.78 53.30 7.65
C ALA A 319 45.25 53.43 8.04
#